data_AF-A0A371RZZ3-F1
#
_entry.id   AF-A0A371RZZ3-F1
#
_cell.length_a   1.000
_cell.length_b   1.000
_cell.length_c   1.000
_cell.angle_alpha   90.00
_cell.angle_beta   90.00
_cell.angle_gamma   90.00
#
_symmetry.space_group_name_H-M   'P 1'
#
loop_
_entity.id
_entity.type
_entity.pdbx_description
1 polymer ?
#
loop_
_entity_poly.entity_id
_entity_poly.type
_entity_poly.pdbx_seq_one_letter_code
_entity_poly.pdbx_strand_id
1 'polypeptide(L)'
;MKIESAVRLVNIMVSEKNYPNARRMIINEWNRLTEAQNYVLLNSNAQQFLKIIKEELEQGTFGTLTDSDKKVLILVNRYIKDLQFRTAKRICEEHQALLERPEAQQWLTSEARYIYEVWKKSV
;
A
#
# COMPACT_ATOMS: atom_id res chain seq x y z
N MET A 1 -11.97 -10.62 17.85
CA MET A 1 -13.08 -9.75 18.34
C MET A 1 -14.42 -10.34 17.86
N LYS A 2 -15.53 -10.07 18.54
CA LYS A 2 -16.87 -10.43 18.03
C LYS A 2 -17.17 -9.67 16.73
N ILE A 3 -17.82 -10.29 15.75
CA ILE A 3 -18.01 -9.69 14.41
C ILE A 3 -18.91 -8.45 14.49
N GLU A 4 -19.90 -8.48 15.36
CA GLU A 4 -20.83 -7.39 15.62
C GLU A 4 -20.11 -6.14 16.14
N SER A 5 -19.07 -6.35 16.96
CA SER A 5 -18.21 -5.27 17.42
C SER A 5 -17.36 -4.70 16.28
N ALA A 6 -16.86 -5.54 15.38
CA ALA A 6 -16.12 -5.10 14.20
C ALA A 6 -17.00 -4.24 13.29
N VAL A 7 -18.21 -4.73 12.96
CA VAL A 7 -19.21 -4.01 12.15
C VAL A 7 -19.52 -2.65 12.76
N ARG A 8 -19.80 -2.60 14.07
CA ARG A 8 -20.09 -1.35 14.77
C ARG A 8 -18.92 -0.37 14.69
N LEU A 9 -17.70 -0.84 14.94
CA LEU A 9 -16.51 0.02 14.91
C LEU A 9 -16.22 0.54 13.51
N VAL A 10 -16.34 -0.30 12.48
CA VAL A 10 -16.17 0.12 11.08
C VAL A 10 -17.20 1.20 10.71
N ASN A 11 -18.47 1.01 11.06
CA ASN A 11 -19.52 2.00 10.81
C ASN A 11 -19.20 3.35 11.44
N ILE A 12 -18.77 3.35 12.72
CA ILE A 12 -18.38 4.58 13.43
C ILE A 12 -17.18 5.25 12.75
N MET A 13 -16.11 4.50 12.52
CA MET A 13 -14.87 5.06 11.95
C MET A 13 -15.09 5.65 10.56
N VAL A 14 -15.89 5.00 9.71
CA VAL A 14 -16.20 5.53 8.37
C VAL A 14 -17.08 6.78 8.48
N SER A 15 -18.07 6.80 9.37
CA SER A 15 -18.90 7.98 9.61
C SER A 15 -18.11 9.18 10.14
N GLU A 16 -17.09 8.93 10.98
CA GLU A 16 -16.17 9.95 11.51
C GLU A 16 -15.04 10.31 10.54
N LYS A 17 -15.05 9.77 9.31
CA LYS A 17 -14.00 9.97 8.30
C LYS A 17 -12.60 9.49 8.73
N ASN A 18 -12.54 8.57 9.70
CA ASN A 18 -11.33 7.93 10.17
C ASN A 18 -10.95 6.72 9.27
N TYR A 19 -10.76 7.00 7.99
CA TYR A 19 -10.54 5.99 6.95
C TYR A 19 -9.30 5.10 7.17
N PRO A 20 -8.15 5.61 7.67
CA PRO A 20 -6.98 4.76 7.92
C PRO A 20 -7.27 3.64 8.93
N ASN A 21 -7.96 3.97 10.02
CA ASN A 21 -8.32 3.00 11.04
C ASN A 21 -9.44 2.06 10.58
N ALA A 22 -10.45 2.59 9.89
CA ALA A 22 -11.51 1.79 9.29
C ALA A 22 -10.93 0.75 8.31
N ARG A 23 -10.02 1.16 7.44
CA ARG A 23 -9.36 0.30 6.46
C ARG A 23 -8.59 -0.83 7.14
N ARG A 24 -7.75 -0.50 8.12
CA ARG A 24 -7.01 -1.50 8.90
C ARG A 24 -7.94 -2.52 9.55
N MET A 25 -9.06 -2.07 10.12
CA MET A 25 -10.06 -2.96 10.72
C MET A 25 -10.70 -3.87 9.66
N ILE A 26 -11.09 -3.31 8.52
CA ILE A 26 -11.71 -4.05 7.40
C ILE A 26 -10.78 -5.13 6.86
N ILE A 27 -9.49 -4.83 6.69
CA ILE A 27 -8.50 -5.82 6.22
C ILE A 27 -8.35 -6.97 7.22
N ASN A 28 -8.21 -6.65 8.50
CA ASN A 28 -8.00 -7.65 9.54
C ASN A 28 -9.18 -8.63 9.67
N GLU A 29 -10.40 -8.14 9.43
CA GLU A 29 -11.63 -8.91 9.55
C GLU A 29 -12.25 -9.21 8.16
N TRP A 30 -11.45 -9.15 7.08
CA TRP A 30 -11.90 -9.19 5.69
C TRP A 30 -12.83 -10.34 5.37
N ASN A 31 -12.40 -11.57 5.70
CA ASN A 31 -13.14 -12.79 5.41
C ASN A 31 -14.52 -12.81 6.08
N ARG A 32 -14.66 -12.17 7.24
CA ARG A 32 -15.91 -12.17 8.00
C ARG A 32 -16.82 -11.01 7.57
N LEU A 33 -16.25 -9.84 7.32
CA LEU A 33 -17.01 -8.66 6.89
C LEU A 33 -17.55 -8.77 5.46
N THR A 34 -16.90 -9.58 4.61
CA THR A 34 -17.35 -9.84 3.23
C THR A 34 -18.46 -10.89 3.14
N GLU A 35 -18.76 -11.64 4.22
CA GLU A 35 -19.90 -12.55 4.27
C GLU A 35 -21.21 -11.76 4.14
N ALA A 36 -22.13 -12.22 3.28
CA ALA A 36 -23.37 -11.51 2.97
C ALA A 36 -24.17 -11.11 4.24
N GLN A 37 -24.23 -11.99 5.23
CA GLN A 37 -24.93 -11.76 6.50
C GLN A 37 -24.34 -10.60 7.32
N ASN A 38 -23.02 -10.41 7.28
CA ASN A 38 -22.34 -9.35 8.03
C ASN A 38 -22.25 -8.05 7.22
N TYR A 39 -22.09 -8.16 5.91
CA TYR A 39 -22.04 -7.03 5.00
C TYR A 39 -23.31 -6.17 5.06
N VAL A 40 -24.48 -6.80 5.16
CA VAL A 40 -25.77 -6.10 5.27
C VAL A 40 -25.88 -5.26 6.55
N LEU A 41 -25.11 -5.59 7.60
CA LEU A 41 -25.10 -4.84 8.86
C LEU A 41 -24.20 -3.60 8.81
N LEU A 42 -23.37 -3.45 7.77
CA LEU A 42 -22.60 -2.24 7.53
C LEU A 42 -23.51 -1.12 7.02
N ASN A 43 -23.24 0.12 7.42
CA ASN A 43 -23.93 1.29 6.88
C ASN A 43 -23.52 1.55 5.41
N SER A 44 -24.27 2.40 4.70
CA SER A 44 -24.04 2.67 3.28
C SER A 44 -22.61 3.14 2.98
N ASN A 45 -22.04 3.97 3.85
CA ASN A 45 -20.69 4.49 3.66
C ASN A 45 -19.64 3.39 3.86
N ALA A 46 -19.82 2.53 4.87
CA ALA A 46 -18.92 1.42 5.15
C ALA A 46 -19.00 0.34 4.07
N GLN A 47 -20.20 0.07 3.54
CA GLN A 47 -20.39 -0.81 2.38
C GLN A 47 -19.66 -0.29 1.14
N GLN A 48 -19.82 0.99 0.82
CA GLN A 48 -19.09 1.63 -0.28
C GLN A 48 -17.57 1.58 -0.06
N PHE A 49 -17.11 1.86 1.16
CA PHE A 49 -15.69 1.82 1.48
C PHE A 49 -15.11 0.41 1.37
N LEU A 50 -15.84 -0.61 1.81
CA LEU A 50 -15.45 -2.00 1.64
C LEU A 50 -15.41 -2.40 0.16
N LYS A 51 -16.35 -1.90 -0.66
CA LYS A 51 -16.33 -2.11 -2.12
C LYS A 51 -15.08 -1.49 -2.77
N ILE A 52 -14.69 -0.28 -2.38
CA ILE A 52 -13.45 0.36 -2.86
C ILE A 52 -12.24 -0.50 -2.49
N ILE A 53 -12.15 -0.94 -1.23
CA ILE A 53 -11.07 -1.81 -0.76
C ILE A 53 -11.05 -3.13 -1.55
N LYS A 54 -12.22 -3.69 -1.88
CA LYS A 54 -12.34 -4.90 -2.71
C LYS A 54 -11.82 -4.68 -4.11
N GLU A 55 -12.24 -3.60 -4.76
CA GLU A 55 -11.77 -3.23 -6.09
C GLU A 55 -10.26 -3.02 -6.10
N GLU A 56 -9.70 -2.40 -5.05
CA GLU A 56 -8.25 -2.22 -4.91
C GLU A 56 -7.50 -3.55 -4.69
N LEU A 57 -8.09 -4.49 -3.95
CA LEU A 57 -7.55 -5.85 -3.78
C LEU A 57 -7.55 -6.64 -5.08
N GLU A 58 -8.64 -6.56 -5.84
CA GLU A 58 -8.80 -7.26 -7.12
C GLU A 58 -7.94 -6.66 -8.23
N GLN A 59 -7.74 -5.34 -8.23
CA GLN A 59 -6.87 -4.63 -9.17
C GLN A 59 -5.38 -4.71 -8.80
N GLY A 60 -5.03 -5.28 -7.65
CA GLY A 60 -3.65 -5.33 -7.16
C GLY A 60 -3.11 -3.96 -6.73
N THR A 61 -3.96 -2.94 -6.59
CA THR A 61 -3.62 -1.64 -5.99
C THR A 61 -3.46 -1.72 -4.47
N PHE A 62 -3.77 -2.87 -3.87
CA PHE A 62 -3.45 -3.24 -2.49
C PHE A 62 -1.97 -3.56 -2.27
N GLY A 63 -1.16 -2.58 -2.62
CA GLY A 63 0.27 -2.49 -2.39
C GLY A 63 0.69 -1.02 -2.40
N THR A 64 -0.25 -0.10 -2.13
CA THR A 64 0.03 1.34 -2.21
C THR A 64 1.20 1.68 -1.29
N LEU A 65 2.26 2.20 -1.93
CA LEU A 65 3.46 2.65 -1.25
C LEU A 65 3.09 3.53 -0.06
N THR A 66 3.59 3.17 1.12
CA THR A 66 3.47 4.03 2.29
C THR A 66 4.20 5.35 2.03
N ASP A 67 3.93 6.38 2.82
CA ASP A 67 4.67 7.64 2.66
C ASP A 67 6.16 7.47 2.98
N SER A 68 6.53 6.51 3.84
CA SER A 68 7.91 6.08 4.03
C SER A 68 8.49 5.45 2.75
N ASP A 69 7.76 4.56 2.10
CA ASP A 69 8.20 3.92 0.85
C ASP A 69 8.43 4.98 -0.24
N LYS A 70 7.48 5.91 -0.40
CA LYS A 70 7.61 7.03 -1.36
C LYS A 70 8.83 7.89 -1.07
N LYS A 71 9.14 8.18 0.20
CA LYS A 71 10.34 8.94 0.56
C LYS A 71 11.61 8.22 0.12
N VAL A 72 11.70 6.91 0.32
CA VAL A 72 12.85 6.10 -0.15
C VAL A 72 12.98 6.20 -1.67
N LEU A 73 11.88 6.01 -2.42
CA LEU A 73 11.91 6.07 -3.88
C LEU A 73 12.28 7.46 -4.42
N ILE A 74 11.80 8.53 -3.77
CA ILE A 74 12.20 9.91 -4.08
C ILE A 74 13.69 10.13 -3.85
N LEU A 75 14.25 9.58 -2.76
CA LEU A 75 15.68 9.67 -2.47
C LEU A 75 16.50 8.92 -3.52
N VAL A 76 16.09 7.71 -3.91
CA VAL A 76 16.76 6.95 -4.98
C VAL A 76 16.77 7.74 -6.28
N ASN A 77 15.61 8.26 -6.71
CA ASN A 77 15.50 9.09 -7.91
C ASN A 77 16.42 10.31 -7.85
N ARG A 78 16.44 11.02 -6.71
CA ARG A 78 17.29 12.19 -6.51
C ARG A 78 18.77 11.85 -6.60
N TYR A 79 19.22 10.85 -5.85
CA TYR A 79 20.64 10.51 -5.81
C TYR A 79 21.16 9.99 -7.14
N ILE A 80 20.34 9.30 -7.91
CA ILE A 80 20.69 8.88 -9.27
C ILE A 80 20.79 10.09 -10.21
N LYS A 81 19.83 11.01 -10.14
CA LYS A 81 19.89 12.27 -10.90
C LYS A 81 21.12 13.11 -10.56
N ASP A 82 21.50 13.14 -9.29
CA ASP A 82 22.67 13.88 -8.79
C ASP A 82 23.99 13.09 -8.93
N LEU A 83 23.97 11.95 -9.65
CA LEU A 83 25.12 11.07 -9.92
C LEU A 83 25.81 10.53 -8.65
N GLN A 84 25.10 10.51 -7.52
CA GLN A 84 25.57 9.97 -6.24
C GLN A 84 25.36 8.46 -6.16
N PHE A 85 25.92 7.73 -7.13
CA PHE A 85 25.66 6.30 -7.35
C PHE A 85 26.01 5.40 -6.17
N ARG A 86 27.10 5.69 -5.44
CA ARG A 86 27.48 4.91 -4.26
C ARG A 86 26.39 4.97 -3.17
N THR A 87 25.85 6.16 -2.93
CA THR A 87 24.78 6.39 -1.95
C THR A 87 23.48 5.74 -2.41
N ALA A 88 23.11 5.95 -3.67
CA ALA A 88 21.91 5.34 -4.25
C ALA A 88 21.97 3.81 -4.20
N LYS A 89 23.11 3.19 -4.54
CA LYS A 89 23.30 1.75 -4.48
C LYS A 89 23.08 1.19 -3.08
N ARG A 90 23.64 1.85 -2.07
CA ARG A 90 23.45 1.43 -0.66
C ARG A 90 21.97 1.45 -0.25
N ILE A 91 21.25 2.51 -0.61
CA ILE A 91 19.80 2.61 -0.32
C ILE A 91 19.03 1.50 -1.05
N CYS A 92 19.42 1.21 -2.29
CA CYS A 92 18.77 0.16 -3.07
C CYS A 92 18.97 -1.24 -2.46
N GLU A 93 20.16 -1.52 -1.91
CA GLU A 93 20.47 -2.76 -1.21
C GLU A 93 19.71 -2.85 0.12
N GLU A 94 19.69 -1.77 0.91
CA GLU A 94 18.97 -1.69 2.19
C GLU A 94 17.45 -1.89 2.02
N HIS A 95 16.88 -1.46 0.88
CA HIS A 95 15.46 -1.49 0.60
C HIS A 95 15.08 -2.36 -0.60
N GLN A 96 15.83 -3.43 -0.87
CA GLN A 96 15.63 -4.27 -2.06
C GLN A 96 14.18 -4.79 -2.18
N ALA A 97 13.61 -5.29 -1.09
CA ALA A 97 12.24 -5.82 -1.08
C ALA A 97 11.19 -4.78 -1.48
N LEU A 98 11.41 -3.50 -1.19
CA LEU A 98 10.54 -2.42 -1.65
C LEU A 98 10.70 -2.21 -3.16
N LEU A 99 11.94 -2.14 -3.63
CA LEU A 99 12.27 -1.85 -5.02
C LEU A 99 11.83 -2.97 -5.97
N GLU A 100 11.74 -4.22 -5.52
CA GLU A 100 11.24 -5.32 -6.34
C GLU A 100 9.72 -5.27 -6.57
N ARG A 101 8.98 -4.43 -5.84
CA ARG A 101 7.52 -4.31 -5.97
C ARG A 101 7.15 -3.59 -7.28
N PRO A 102 6.15 -4.09 -8.04
CA PRO A 102 5.71 -3.47 -9.30
C PRO A 102 5.34 -1.98 -9.14
N GLU A 103 4.66 -1.64 -8.06
CA GLU A 103 4.25 -0.27 -7.72
C GLU A 103 5.44 0.66 -7.45
N ALA A 104 6.52 0.15 -6.85
CA ALA A 104 7.73 0.92 -6.60
C ALA A 104 8.47 1.21 -7.90
N GLN A 105 8.53 0.23 -8.80
CA GLN A 105 9.12 0.37 -10.12
C GLN A 105 8.42 1.47 -10.95
N GLN A 106 7.10 1.62 -10.84
CA GLN A 106 6.38 2.70 -11.51
C GLN A 106 6.74 4.10 -10.99
N TRP A 107 7.19 4.21 -9.74
CA TRP A 107 7.58 5.48 -9.11
C TRP A 107 9.03 5.89 -9.38
N LEU A 108 9.86 4.97 -9.83
CA LEU A 108 11.24 5.25 -10.20
C LEU A 108 11.30 5.92 -11.58
N THR A 109 12.19 6.91 -11.73
CA THR A 109 12.46 7.50 -13.05
C THR A 109 13.08 6.45 -13.99
N SER A 110 13.08 6.73 -15.29
CA SER A 110 13.70 5.88 -16.31
C SER A 110 15.15 5.55 -15.97
N GLU A 111 15.93 6.55 -15.55
CA GLU A 111 17.34 6.42 -15.20
C GLU A 111 17.48 5.58 -13.93
N ALA A 112 16.64 5.85 -12.93
CA ALA A 112 16.70 5.15 -11.66
C ALA A 112 16.39 3.65 -11.81
N ARG A 113 15.37 3.30 -12.61
CA ARG A 113 15.08 1.91 -12.96
C ARG A 113 16.21 1.24 -13.69
N TYR A 114 16.75 1.90 -14.73
CA TYR A 114 17.83 1.35 -15.52
C TYR A 114 19.05 1.02 -14.66
N ILE A 115 19.47 1.96 -13.82
CA ILE A 115 20.63 1.78 -12.94
C ILE A 115 20.37 0.67 -11.90
N TYR A 116 19.19 0.64 -11.30
CA TYR A 116 18.83 -0.42 -10.35
C TYR A 116 18.90 -1.81 -11.01
N GLU A 117 18.36 -1.96 -12.22
CA GLU A 117 18.42 -3.22 -12.98
C GLU A 117 19.86 -3.63 -13.32
N VAL A 118 20.73 -2.66 -13.65
CA VAL A 118 22.17 -2.94 -13.87
C VAL A 118 22.83 -3.46 -12.60
N TRP A 119 22.56 -2.85 -11.45
CA TRP A 119 23.11 -3.32 -10.17
C TRP A 119 22.58 -4.68 -9.77
N LYS A 120 21.29 -4.95 -10.00
CA LYS A 120 20.68 -6.25 -9.73
C LYS A 120 21.35 -7.38 -10.50
N LYS A 121 21.77 -7.13 -11.75
CA LYS A 121 22.48 -8.12 -12.61
C LYS A 121 23.96 -8.27 -12.29
N SER A 122 24.52 -7.37 -11.48
CA SER A 122 25.94 -7.36 -11.11
C SER A 122 26.24 -8.16 -9.83
N VAL A 123 25.21 -8.78 -9.24
CA VAL A 123 25.24 -9.70 -8.10
C VAL A 123 24.97 -11.11 -8.63
#